data_AF-A0A7W3NHV5-F1
#
_entry.id   AF-A0A7W3NHV5-F1
#
_cell.length_a   1.000
_cell.length_b   1.000
_cell.length_c   1.000
_cell.angle_alpha   90.00
_cell.angle_beta   90.00
_cell.angle_gamma   90.00
#
_symmetry.space_group_name_H-M   'P 1'
#
loop_
_entity.id
_entity.type
_entity.pdbx_description
1 polymer ?
#
loop_
_entity_poly.entity_id
_entity_poly.type
_entity_poly.pdbx_seq_one_letter_code
_entity_poly.pdbx_strand_id
1 'polypeptide(L)' 'MWWKNPKRSKFGRFLDREGITQNEFAEKSQLSKRTISTLCNDRKYEPSPKTLKKIMSVINKMDKSKQPNDFFDI' A
#
# COMPACT_ATOMS: atom_id res chain seq x y z
N MET A 1 0.47 2.38 21.50
CA MET A 1 1.22 3.09 20.43
C MET A 1 1.12 2.27 19.15
N TRP A 2 0.13 2.54 18.29
CA TRP A 2 -0.28 1.65 17.19
C TRP A 2 0.69 1.60 15.98
N TRP A 3 1.78 2.38 15.99
CA TRP A 3 2.71 2.50 14.87
C TRP A 3 3.86 1.48 14.85
N LYS A 4 4.12 0.76 15.96
CA LYS A 4 5.14 -0.31 16.00
C LYS A 4 4.48 -1.69 15.84
N ASN A 5 3.67 -1.90 14.80
CA ASN A 5 3.30 -3.27 14.43
C ASN A 5 4.44 -3.90 13.61
N PRO A 6 5.25 -4.81 14.21
CA PRO A 6 6.42 -5.39 13.55
C PRO A 6 6.04 -6.31 12.40
N LYS A 7 4.74 -6.52 12.11
CA LYS A 7 4.25 -7.30 10.97
C LYS A 7 3.84 -6.45 9.76
N ARG A 8 3.70 -5.12 9.88
CA ARG A 8 3.33 -4.27 8.74
C ARG A 8 4.37 -4.32 7.61
N SER A 9 3.90 -4.30 6.38
CA SER A 9 4.72 -4.17 5.16
C SER A 9 5.24 -2.75 4.96
N LYS A 10 6.12 -2.55 3.97
CA LYS A 10 6.58 -1.20 3.56
C LYS A 10 5.38 -0.33 3.16
N PHE A 11 4.47 -0.87 2.34
CA PHE A 11 3.22 -0.21 1.96
C PHE A 11 2.32 0.12 3.16
N GLY A 12 2.12 -0.84 4.07
CA GLY A 12 1.28 -0.62 5.25
C GLY A 12 1.81 0.50 6.15
N ARG A 13 3.14 0.56 6.34
CA ARG A 13 3.79 1.64 7.11
C ARG A 13 3.69 2.99 6.42
N PHE A 14 3.74 3.02 5.10
CA PHE A 14 3.53 4.24 4.33
C PHE A 14 2.12 4.79 4.56
N LEU A 15 1.08 3.96 4.44
CA LEU A 15 -0.29 4.41 4.73
C LEU A 15 -0.44 4.92 6.17
N ASP A 16 0.15 4.23 7.14
CA ASP A 16 0.12 4.66 8.54
C ASP A 16 0.84 6.01 8.75
N ARG A 17 1.93 6.28 8.00
CA ARG A 17 2.66 7.56 8.04
C ARG A 17 1.87 8.70 7.40
N GLU A 18 1.22 8.45 6.28
CA GLU A 18 0.39 9.43 5.57
C GLU A 18 -0.98 9.65 6.24
N GLY A 19 -1.31 8.88 7.29
CA GLY A 19 -2.60 8.96 7.96
C GLY A 19 -3.78 8.41 7.14
N ILE A 20 -3.50 7.59 6.12
CA ILE A 20 -4.50 7.07 5.19
C ILE A 20 -5.01 5.72 5.68
N THR A 21 -6.33 5.57 5.77
CA THR A 21 -6.93 4.30 6.16
C THR A 21 -6.92 3.29 4.99
N GLN A 22 -6.91 1.99 5.31
CA GLN A 22 -7.00 0.94 4.29
C GLN A 22 -8.30 1.02 3.47
N ASN A 23 -9.39 1.46 4.10
CA ASN A 23 -10.69 1.65 3.43
C ASN A 23 -10.61 2.78 2.41
N GLU A 24 -10.07 3.93 2.83
CA GLU A 24 -9.91 5.10 1.95
C GLU A 24 -9.00 4.77 0.75
N PHE A 25 -7.88 4.08 0.99
CA PHE A 25 -7.00 3.67 -0.10
C PHE A 25 -7.67 2.66 -1.04
N ALA A 26 -8.45 1.71 -0.51
CA ALA A 26 -9.20 0.74 -1.32
C ALA A 26 -10.19 1.42 -2.26
N GLU A 27 -10.92 2.43 -1.78
CA GLU A 27 -11.85 3.23 -2.59
C GLU A 27 -11.13 4.00 -3.70
N LYS A 28 -10.05 4.73 -3.35
CA LYS A 28 -9.25 5.49 -4.34
C LYS A 28 -8.60 4.60 -5.41
N SER A 29 -8.16 3.40 -5.02
CA SER A 29 -7.47 2.46 -5.92
C SER A 29 -8.42 1.51 -6.66
N GLN A 30 -9.72 1.54 -6.33
CA GLN A 30 -10.72 0.58 -6.82
C GLN A 30 -10.23 -0.88 -6.65
N LEU A 31 -9.66 -1.17 -5.48
CA LEU A 31 -9.24 -2.49 -5.06
C LEU A 31 -10.09 -2.95 -3.88
N SER A 32 -10.17 -4.27 -3.67
CA SER A 32 -10.91 -4.78 -2.52
C SER A 32 -10.17 -4.43 -1.22
N LYS A 33 -10.92 -4.18 -0.15
CA LYS A 33 -10.36 -4.00 1.21
C LYS A 33 -9.48 -5.18 1.63
N ARG A 34 -9.85 -6.40 1.20
CA ARG A 34 -9.05 -7.62 1.42
C ARG A 34 -7.67 -7.50 0.77
N THR A 35 -7.60 -7.09 -0.50
CA THR A 35 -6.34 -6.88 -1.22
C THR A 35 -5.46 -5.85 -0.51
N ILE A 36 -6.03 -4.71 -0.12
CA ILE A 36 -5.28 -3.66 0.62
C ILE A 36 -4.80 -4.17 1.97
N SER A 37 -5.62 -4.92 2.70
CA SER A 37 -5.24 -5.53 3.97
C SER A 37 -4.10 -6.54 3.81
N THR A 38 -4.14 -7.39 2.78
CA THR A 38 -3.02 -8.28 2.44
C THR A 38 -1.77 -7.46 2.15
N LEU A 39 -1.85 -6.43 1.30
CA LEU A 39 -0.71 -5.55 0.98
C LEU A 39 -0.13 -4.85 2.21
N CYS A 40 -0.93 -4.51 3.21
CA CYS A 40 -0.48 -3.83 4.43
C CYS A 40 0.21 -4.76 5.44
N ASN A 41 -0.13 -6.06 5.42
CA ASN A 41 0.24 -7.01 6.48
C ASN A 41 1.14 -8.15 6.00
N ASP A 42 1.14 -8.45 4.71
CA ASP A 42 2.01 -9.45 4.09
C ASP A 42 3.17 -8.76 3.39
N ARG A 43 4.40 -9.08 3.83
CA ARG A 43 5.65 -8.53 3.28
C ARG A 43 6.10 -9.23 2.01
N LYS A 44 5.64 -10.47 1.82
CA LYS A 44 6.02 -11.31 0.68
C LYS A 44 5.01 -11.22 -0.45
N TYR A 45 3.93 -10.47 -0.25
CA TYR A 45 2.91 -10.31 -1.27
C TYR A 45 3.40 -9.38 -2.38
N GLU A 46 3.66 -9.98 -3.54
CA GLU A 46 3.95 -9.28 -4.77
C GLU A 46 2.65 -9.04 -5.54
N PRO A 47 2.22 -7.78 -5.72
CA PRO A 47 1.00 -7.48 -6.47
C PRO A 47 1.19 -7.81 -7.96
N SER A 48 0.12 -8.31 -8.60
CA SER A 48 0.10 -8.45 -10.05
C SER A 48 0.28 -7.09 -10.75
N PRO A 49 0.78 -7.03 -12.00
CA PRO A 49 1.00 -5.77 -12.71
C PRO A 49 -0.22 -4.84 -12.77
N LYS A 50 -1.42 -5.42 -12.90
CA LYS A 50 -2.70 -4.68 -12.87
C LYS A 50 -2.97 -4.03 -11.50
N THR A 51 -2.68 -4.75 -10.43
CA THR A 51 -2.85 -4.28 -9.05
C THR A 51 -1.81 -3.21 -8.73
N LEU A 52 -0.55 -3.45 -9.12
CA LEU A 52 0.54 -2.50 -8.94
C LEU A 52 0.24 -1.17 -9.64
N LYS A 53 -0.22 -1.20 -10.90
CA LYS A 53 -0.61 0.02 -11.65
C LYS A 53 -1.68 0.83 -10.91
N LYS A 54 -2.68 0.17 -10.32
CA LYS A 54 -3.74 0.83 -9.54
C LYS A 54 -3.20 1.47 -8.27
N ILE A 55 -2.36 0.75 -7.53
CA ILE A 55 -1.71 1.24 -6.30
C ILE A 55 -0.86 2.46 -6.63
N MET A 56 0.06 2.35 -7.60
CA MET A 56 0.98 3.43 -7.98
C MET A 56 0.24 4.63 -8.57
N SER A 57 -0.88 4.43 -9.27
CA SER A 57 -1.72 5.55 -9.74
C SER A 57 -2.24 6.41 -8.58
N VAL A 58 -2.59 5.80 -7.44
CA VAL A 58 -3.01 6.54 -6.24
C VAL A 58 -1.81 7.14 -5.53
N ILE A 59 -0.72 6.38 -5.36
CA ILE A 59 0.50 6.84 -4.70
C ILE A 59 1.08 8.06 -5.44
N ASN A 60 1.21 8.01 -6.76
CA ASN A 60 1.76 9.10 -7.56
C ASN A 60 0.92 10.38 -7.52
N LYS A 61 -0.38 10.29 -7.18
CA LYS A 61 -1.22 11.48 -6.94
C LYS A 61 -0.92 12.15 -5.60
N MET A 62 -0.37 11.40 -4.65
CA MET A 62 -0.04 11.88 -3.30
C MET A 62 1.43 12.28 -3.22
N ASP A 63 2.33 11.43 -3.70
CA ASP A 63 3.77 11.65 -3.76
C ASP A 63 4.34 11.02 -5.04
N LYS A 64 4.76 11.88 -5.98
CA LYS A 64 5.33 11.48 -7.27
C LYS A 64 6.75 10.92 -7.17
N SER A 65 7.44 11.11 -6.04
CA SER A 65 8.80 10.59 -5.85
C SER A 65 8.83 9.08 -5.64
N LYS A 66 7.70 8.50 -5.19
CA LYS A 66 7.61 7.09 -4.84
C LYS A 66 7.63 6.17 -6.05
N GLN A 67 8.40 5.10 -5.93
CA GLN A 67 8.56 4.06 -6.93
C GLN A 67 7.99 2.73 -6.40
N PRO A 68 7.63 1.79 -7.29
CA PRO A 68 7.17 0.46 -6.89
C PRO A 68 8.10 -0.25 -5.89
N ASN A 69 9.42 -0.13 -6.12
CA ASN A 69 10.47 -0.77 -5.33
C ASN A 69 10.59 -0.21 -3.89
N ASP A 70 9.98 0.95 -3.62
CA ASP A 70 9.86 1.48 -2.26
C ASP A 70 8.90 0.64 -1.40
N PHE A 71 8.02 -0.15 -2.03
CA PHE A 71 6.95 -0.87 -1.36
C PHE A 71 7.00 -2.39 -1.54
N PHE A 72 7.42 -2.84 -2.73
CA PHE A 72 7.41 -4.25 -3.13
C PHE A 72 8.81 -4.64 -3.61
N ASP A 73 9.21 -5.89 -3.36
CA ASP A 73 10.51 -6.38 -3.78
C ASP A 73 10.40 -6.95 -5.21
N ILE A 74 10.34 -6.03 -6.20
CA ILE A 74 10.15 -6.32 -7.64
C ILE A 74 11.27 -5.75 -8.52
#